data_AF-A0A1I1VLT9-F1
#
_entry.id   AF-A0A1I1VLT9-F1
#
_cell.length_a   1.000
_cell.length_b   1.000
_cell.length_c   1.000
_cell.angle_alpha   90.00
_cell.angle_beta   90.00
_cell.angle_gamma   90.00
#
_symmetry.space_group_name_H-M   'P 1'
#
loop_
_entity.id
_entity.type
_entity.pdbx_description
1 polymer ?
#
loop_
_entity_poly.entity_id
_entity_poly.type
_entity_poly.pdbx_seq_one_letter_code
_entity_poly.pdbx_strand_id
1 'polypeptide(L)' 'MMPLSQITDEMRSIFNKYYKKDDQESIEQMFIEFRRRNVNPILVTMLLVEELNITLSEANRIVGSSNAWNA' A
#
# COMPACT_ATOMS: atom_id res chain seq x y z
N MET A 1 19.45 -13.80 -3.21
CA MET A 1 18.72 -12.69 -3.86
C MET A 1 17.24 -12.97 -3.66
N MET A 2 16.49 -12.09 -3.00
CA MET A 2 15.04 -12.31 -2.82
C MET A 2 14.31 -12.03 -4.14
N PRO A 3 13.36 -12.88 -4.58
CA PRO A 3 12.72 -12.76 -5.88
C PRO A 3 11.73 -11.59 -5.94
N LEU A 4 11.62 -10.98 -7.12
CA LEU A 4 10.85 -9.77 -7.46
C LEU A 4 9.31 -9.92 -7.44
N SER A 5 8.74 -11.00 -6.91
CA SER A 5 7.27 -11.21 -6.86
C SER A 5 6.70 -11.18 -5.43
N GLN A 6 7.11 -10.21 -4.61
CA GLN A 6 6.71 -10.15 -3.19
C GLN A 6 5.29 -9.58 -2.96
N ILE A 7 4.62 -9.06 -3.98
CA ILE A 7 3.22 -8.65 -3.88
C ILE A 7 2.36 -9.90 -3.96
N THR A 8 1.63 -10.20 -2.88
CA THR A 8 0.77 -11.39 -2.78
C THR A 8 -0.66 -11.09 -3.20
N ASP A 9 -1.42 -12.13 -3.57
CA ASP A 9 -2.87 -12.00 -3.83
C ASP A 9 -3.63 -11.48 -2.61
N GLU A 10 -3.14 -11.78 -1.40
CA GLU A 10 -3.70 -11.24 -0.17
C GLU A 10 -3.53 -9.71 -0.10
N MET A 11 -2.37 -9.19 -0.51
CA MET A 11 -2.15 -7.75 -0.59
C MET A 11 -3.10 -7.08 -1.58
N ARG A 12 -3.28 -7.70 -2.76
CA ARG A 12 -4.24 -7.22 -3.76
C ARG A 12 -5.68 -7.29 -3.26
N SER A 13 -6.03 -8.34 -2.52
CA SER A 13 -7.35 -8.47 -1.90
C SER A 13 -7.61 -7.38 -0.86
N ILE A 14 -6.61 -7.02 -0.04
CA ILE A 14 -6.72 -5.91 0.91
C ILE A 14 -6.90 -4.60 0.16
N PHE A 15 -6.07 -4.35 -0.86
CA PHE A 15 -6.20 -3.16 -1.71
C PHE A 15 -7.61 -3.05 -2.29
N ASN A 16 -8.09 -4.08 -2.98
CA ASN A 16 -9.42 -4.07 -3.60
C ASN A 16 -10.58 -3.95 -2.61
N LYS A 17 -10.39 -4.41 -1.37
CA LYS A 17 -11.42 -4.33 -0.33
C LYS A 17 -11.51 -2.94 0.30
N TYR A 18 -10.38 -2.28 0.52
CA TYR A 18 -10.32 -1.04 1.30
C TYR A 18 -10.14 0.20 0.43
N TYR A 19 -9.33 0.15 -0.63
CA TYR A 19 -9.03 1.31 -1.46
C TYR A 19 -10.24 1.72 -2.30
N LYS A 20 -10.58 3.00 -2.23
CA LYS A 20 -11.53 3.66 -3.10
C LYS A 20 -10.84 4.86 -3.73
N LYS A 21 -10.94 4.97 -5.05
CA LYS A 21 -10.38 6.10 -5.78
C LYS A 21 -10.97 7.41 -5.25
N ASP A 22 -10.12 8.42 -5.08
CA ASP A 22 -10.46 9.77 -4.61
C ASP A 22 -11.02 9.84 -3.16
N ASP A 23 -10.88 8.76 -2.38
CA ASP A 23 -11.27 8.71 -0.96
C ASP A 23 -10.01 8.54 -0.08
N GLN A 24 -9.62 9.63 0.58
CA GLN A 24 -8.44 9.66 1.45
C GLN A 24 -8.61 8.83 2.72
N GLU A 25 -9.83 8.62 3.21
CA GLU A 25 -10.05 7.78 4.39
C GLU A 25 -9.83 6.30 4.03
N SER A 26 -10.25 5.91 2.82
CA SER A 26 -10.08 4.54 2.30
C SER A 26 -8.62 4.08 2.25
N ILE A 27 -7.71 4.99 1.86
CA ILE A 27 -6.28 4.67 1.75
C ILE A 27 -5.63 4.54 3.13
N GLU A 28 -6.03 5.34 4.12
CA GLU A 28 -5.55 5.21 5.50
C GLU A 28 -6.05 3.91 6.15
N GLN A 29 -7.32 3.54 5.93
CA GLN A 29 -7.86 2.25 6.41
C GLN A 29 -7.10 1.07 5.80
N MET A 30 -6.77 1.14 4.51
CA MET A 30 -5.94 0.14 3.84
C MET A 30 -4.54 0.05 4.49
N PHE A 31 -3.90 1.17 4.81
CA PHE A 31 -2.60 1.18 5.48
C PHE A 31 -2.65 0.63 6.91
N ILE A 32 -3.71 0.92 7.67
CA ILE A 32 -3.93 0.32 9.00
C ILE A 32 -3.97 -1.20 8.89
N GLU A 33 -4.70 -1.75 7.92
CA GLU A 33 -4.78 -3.20 7.72
C GLU A 33 -3.44 -3.82 7.30
N PHE A 34 -2.67 -3.16 6.44
CA PHE A 34 -1.32 -3.59 6.12
C PHE A 34 -0.39 -3.57 7.34
N ARG A 35 -0.48 -2.53 8.20
CA ARG A 35 0.30 -2.44 9.44
C ARG A 35 -0.07 -3.55 10.42
N ARG A 36 -1.35 -3.81 10.63
CA ARG A 36 -1.83 -4.88 11.53
C ARG A 36 -1.29 -6.26 11.13
N ARG A 37 -0.98 -6.44 9.85
CA ARG A 37 -0.44 -7.67 9.27
C ARG A 37 1.08 -7.67 9.13
N ASN A 38 1.77 -6.64 9.65
CA ASN A 38 3.21 -6.46 9.54
C ASN A 38 3.74 -6.47 8.10
N VAL A 39 2.93 -6.00 7.14
CA VAL A 39 3.37 -5.88 5.75
C VAL A 39 4.42 -4.78 5.67
N ASN A 40 5.54 -5.08 5.01
CA ASN A 40 6.61 -4.11 4.85
C ASN A 40 6.12 -2.91 3.99
N PRO A 41 6.30 -1.66 4.43
CA PRO A 41 5.89 -0.47 3.68
C PRO A 41 6.43 -0.41 2.25
N ILE A 42 7.62 -0.97 1.99
CA ILE A 42 8.19 -1.05 0.64
C ILE A 42 7.33 -1.91 -0.29
N LEU A 43 6.75 -3.00 0.22
CA LEU A 43 5.82 -3.85 -0.54
C LEU A 43 4.53 -3.10 -0.85
N VAL A 44 4.06 -2.28 0.09
CA VAL A 44 2.89 -1.42 -0.10
C VAL A 44 3.16 -0.37 -1.16
N THR A 45 4.34 0.27 -1.15
CA THR A 45 4.76 1.19 -2.21
C THR A 45 4.74 0.49 -3.58
N MET A 46 5.30 -0.71 -3.69
CA MET A 46 5.30 -1.46 -4.95
C MET A 46 3.89 -1.83 -5.41
N LEU A 47 3.00 -2.22 -4.49
CA LEU A 47 1.60 -2.48 -4.79
C LEU A 47 0.88 -1.25 -5.34
N LEU A 48 1.09 -0.07 -4.75
CA LEU A 48 0.49 1.17 -5.24
C LEU A 48 0.97 1.53 -6.65
N VAL A 49 2.25 1.34 -6.95
CA VAL A 49 2.79 1.54 -8.31
C VAL A 49 2.06 0.66 -9.31
N GLU A 50 1.83 -0.61 -8.98
CA GLU A 50 1.19 -1.57 -9.88
C GLU A 50 -0.32 -1.32 -10.03
N GLU A 51 -1.05 -1.18 -8.92
CA GLU A 51 -2.52 -1.09 -8.94
C GLU A 51 -3.03 0.30 -9.39
N LEU A 52 -2.27 1.37 -9.11
CA LEU A 52 -2.66 2.74 -9.47
C LEU A 52 -1.98 3.27 -10.72
N ASN A 53 -1.02 2.52 -11.28
CA ASN A 53 -0.20 2.96 -12.42
C ASN A 53 0.45 4.33 -12.17
N ILE A 54 1.01 4.52 -10.97
CA ILE A 54 1.69 5.75 -10.54
C ILE A 54 3.20 5.55 -10.43
N THR A 55 3.96 6.65 -10.38
CA THR A 55 5.42 6.56 -10.22
C THR A 55 5.81 6.08 -8.82
N LEU A 56 6.99 5.48 -8.70
CA LEU A 56 7.58 5.10 -7.41
C LEU A 56 7.71 6.29 -6.44
N SER A 57 8.06 7.47 -6.97
CA SER A 57 8.16 8.69 -6.17
C SER A 57 6.80 9.08 -5.58
N GLU A 58 5.74 8.96 -6.38
CA GLU A 58 4.39 9.27 -5.94
C GLU A 58 3.88 8.26 -4.90
N ALA A 59 4.09 6.96 -5.14
CA ALA A 59 3.75 5.92 -4.17
C ALA A 59 4.50 6.10 -2.83
N ASN A 60 5.80 6.44 -2.87
CA ASN A 60 6.57 6.72 -1.66
C ASN A 60 6.06 7.94 -0.90
N ARG A 61 5.65 9.00 -1.62
CA ARG A 61 5.04 10.20 -1.01
C ARG A 61 3.76 9.84 -0.28
N ILE A 62 2.89 9.05 -0.90
CA ILE A 62 1.63 8.59 -0.31
C ILE A 62 1.90 7.76 0.96
N VAL A 63 2.73 6.72 0.87
CA VAL A 63 3.04 5.85 2.03
C VAL A 63 3.73 6.63 3.15
N GLY A 64 4.69 7.51 2.82
CA GLY A 64 5.40 8.33 3.79
C GLY A 64 4.53 9.39 4.47
N SER A 65 3.45 9.83 3.82
CA SER A 65 2.49 10.76 4.39
C SER A 65 1.44 10.13 5.32
N SER A 66 1.37 8.80 5.36
CA SER A 66 0.32 8.10 6.12
C SER A 66 0.56 8.15 7.62
N ASN A 67 -0.49 8.47 8.38
CA ASN A 67 -0.47 8.41 9.83
C ASN A 67 -0.34 6.98 10.35
N ALA A 68 -0.82 5.99 9.58
CA ALA A 68 -0.74 4.58 9.96
C ALA A 68 0.71 4.11 10.16
N TRP A 69 1.68 4.66 9.42
CA TRP A 69 3.09 4.25 9.51
C TRP A 69 3.95 5.15 10.39
N ASN A 70 3.47 6.36 10.69
CA ASN A 70 4.18 7.35 11.49
C ASN A 70 3.78 7.36 12.99
N ALA A 71 2.80 6.53 13.39
CA ALA A 71 2.32 6.39 14.77
C ALA A 71 2.96 5.24 15.55
#